data_AF-A0A067QEE6-F1
#
_entry.id   AF-A0A067QEE6-F1
#
_cell.length_a   1.000
_cell.length_b   1.000
_cell.length_c   1.000
_cell.angle_alpha   90.00
_cell.angle_beta   90.00
_cell.angle_gamma   90.00
#
_symmetry.space_group_name_H-M   'P 1'
#
loop_
_entity.id
_entity.type
_entity.pdbx_description
1 polymer ?
#
loop_
_entity_poly.entity_id
_entity_poly.type
_entity_poly.pdbx_seq_one_letter_code
_entity_poly.pdbx_strand_id
1 'polypeptide(L)'
;MSSWAWTSAGLLSALAILLLLSPRLILFASEASTERRTQLTSLESFLCVHFGILLGATAISLVLCIPSSSPISPPSSEQGLHSHPLLGPLTAASALSAFLAYNTPTVGMLSFLVFLGTGTIAGFGLWAMMFAGSSRTSKKTGADKHTSAFLFGNKASASKQKKVWKKEQREQK
;
A
#
# COMPACT_ATOMS: atom_id res chain seq x y z
N MET A 1 -18.43 -12.79 -14.23
CA MET A 1 -18.94 -11.50 -13.70
C MET A 1 -17.80 -10.75 -13.05
N SER A 2 -17.01 -10.02 -13.85
CA SER A 2 -16.07 -8.97 -13.37
C SER A 2 -15.59 -8.05 -14.50
N SER A 3 -16.27 -8.03 -15.67
CA SER A 3 -15.85 -7.25 -16.84
C SER A 3 -15.70 -5.76 -16.54
N TRP A 4 -16.58 -5.19 -15.70
CA TRP A 4 -16.49 -3.79 -15.27
C TRP A 4 -15.22 -3.48 -14.48
N ALA A 5 -14.71 -4.41 -13.66
CA ALA A 5 -13.48 -4.22 -12.90
C ALA A 5 -12.26 -4.26 -13.83
N TRP A 6 -12.23 -5.17 -14.80
CA TRP A 6 -11.18 -5.22 -15.82
C TRP A 6 -11.18 -3.98 -16.70
N THR A 7 -12.35 -3.49 -17.13
CA THR A 7 -12.46 -2.25 -17.90
C THR A 7 -12.00 -1.04 -17.08
N SER A 8 -12.42 -0.93 -15.82
CA SER A 8 -12.00 0.16 -14.94
C SER A 8 -10.50 0.13 -14.65
N ALA A 9 -9.94 -1.06 -14.38
CA ALA A 9 -8.50 -1.22 -14.17
C ALA A 9 -7.69 -0.89 -15.43
N GLY A 10 -8.15 -1.35 -16.60
CA GLY A 10 -7.55 -1.02 -17.89
C GLY A 10 -7.57 0.48 -18.18
N LEU A 11 -8.69 1.15 -17.90
CA LEU A 11 -8.82 2.60 -18.09
C LEU A 11 -7.93 3.40 -17.13
N LEU A 12 -7.86 3.01 -15.86
CA LEU A 12 -6.97 3.62 -14.87
C LEU A 12 -5.49 3.39 -15.23
N SER A 13 -5.13 2.20 -15.72
CA SER A 13 -3.77 1.90 -16.16
C SER A 13 -3.39 2.68 -17.41
N ALA A 14 -4.29 2.78 -18.39
CA ALA A 14 -4.09 3.61 -19.58
C ALA A 14 -3.91 5.08 -19.19
N LEU A 15 -4.73 5.60 -18.27
CA LEU A 15 -4.61 6.97 -17.75
C LEU A 15 -3.28 7.18 -17.01
N ALA A 16 -2.86 6.22 -16.18
CA ALA A 16 -1.57 6.29 -15.47
C ALA A 16 -0.38 6.33 -16.45
N ILE A 17 -0.41 5.49 -17.49
CA ILE A 17 0.61 5.47 -18.54
C ILE A 17 0.60 6.79 -19.31
N LEU A 18 -0.58 7.32 -19.64
CA LEU A 18 -0.72 8.61 -20.32
C LEU A 18 -0.09 9.75 -19.52
N LEU A 19 -0.32 9.78 -18.21
CA LEU A 19 0.24 10.80 -17.30
C LEU A 19 1.76 10.64 -17.09
N LEU A 20 2.27 9.40 -17.02
CA LEU A 20 3.70 9.14 -16.85
C LEU A 20 4.50 9.40 -18.13
N LEU A 21 3.99 8.94 -19.28
CA LEU A 21 4.72 8.94 -20.55
C LEU A 21 4.51 10.24 -21.33
N SER A 22 3.35 10.88 -21.15
CA SER A 22 2.94 12.06 -21.91
C SER A 22 2.34 13.15 -21.02
N PRO A 23 3.13 13.72 -20.08
CA PRO A 23 2.69 14.90 -19.33
C PRO A 23 2.38 16.07 -20.29
N ARG A 24 2.92 16.04 -21.52
CA ARG A 24 2.60 16.97 -22.62
C ARG A 24 1.16 16.94 -23.11
N LEU A 25 0.37 15.90 -22.84
CA LEU A 25 -1.06 15.92 -23.19
C LEU A 25 -1.88 16.84 -22.29
N ILE A 26 -1.37 17.18 -21.10
CA ILE A 26 -1.98 18.24 -20.28
C ILE A 26 -1.81 19.61 -20.93
N LEU A 27 -0.74 19.85 -21.67
CA LEU A 27 -0.63 21.08 -22.45
C LEU A 27 -1.76 21.17 -23.48
N PHE A 28 -2.01 20.08 -24.22
CA PHE A 28 -3.13 20.03 -25.17
C PHE A 28 -4.51 20.20 -24.50
N ALA A 29 -4.70 19.68 -23.29
CA ALA A 29 -5.95 19.82 -22.55
C ALA A 29 -6.12 21.18 -21.85
N SER A 30 -5.02 21.83 -21.45
CA SER A 30 -5.03 23.16 -20.80
C SER A 30 -4.95 24.31 -21.80
N GLU A 31 -4.77 24.02 -23.08
CA GLU A 31 -4.72 24.99 -24.18
C GLU A 31 -6.14 25.52 -24.48
N ALA A 32 -6.70 26.27 -23.54
CA ALA A 32 -7.91 27.07 -23.72
C ALA A 32 -7.59 28.50 -24.19
N SER A 33 -6.31 28.88 -24.22
CA SER A 33 -5.85 30.24 -24.53
C SER A 33 -4.95 30.25 -25.76
N THR A 34 -5.09 31.28 -26.59
CA THR A 34 -4.50 31.49 -27.92
C THR A 34 -2.97 31.40 -28.01
N GLU A 35 -2.24 31.31 -26.88
CA GLU A 35 -0.78 31.15 -26.86
C GLU A 35 -0.38 29.70 -26.58
N ARG A 36 0.21 29.07 -27.60
CA ARG A 36 0.71 27.69 -27.58
C ARG A 36 1.91 27.57 -26.63
N ARG A 37 1.67 27.19 -25.36
CA ARG A 37 2.75 26.87 -24.42
C ARG A 37 3.46 25.58 -24.84
N THR A 38 4.72 25.68 -25.21
CA THR A 38 5.57 24.55 -25.62
C THR A 38 6.35 23.90 -24.47
N GLN A 39 6.33 24.50 -23.27
CA GLN A 39 7.06 24.01 -22.10
C GLN A 39 6.13 23.81 -20.91
N LEU A 40 6.23 22.64 -20.26
CA LEU A 40 5.53 22.37 -19.00
C LEU A 40 6.16 23.15 -17.86
N THR A 41 5.31 23.63 -16.95
CA THR A 41 5.79 24.14 -15.67
C THR A 41 6.29 22.98 -14.81
N SER A 42 7.28 23.25 -13.96
CA SER A 42 7.82 22.26 -13.01
C SER A 42 6.75 21.70 -12.08
N LEU A 43 5.71 22.48 -11.78
CA LEU A 43 4.59 22.08 -10.93
C LEU A 43 3.67 21.09 -11.63
N GLU A 44 3.32 21.33 -12.89
CA GLU A 44 2.48 20.41 -13.68
C GLU A 44 3.16 19.06 -13.82
N SER A 45 4.44 19.04 -14.23
CA SER A 45 5.22 17.81 -14.36
C SER A 45 5.26 17.02 -13.04
N PHE A 46 5.49 17.71 -11.92
CA PHE A 46 5.49 17.11 -10.59
C PHE A 46 4.13 16.47 -10.26
N LEU A 47 3.03 17.21 -10.43
CA LEU A 47 1.69 16.71 -10.13
C LEU A 47 1.33 15.49 -11.00
N CYS A 48 1.71 15.50 -12.29
CA CYS A 48 1.48 14.39 -13.22
C CYS A 48 2.11 13.09 -12.74
N VAL A 49 3.37 13.16 -12.32
CA VAL A 49 4.12 11.99 -11.86
C VAL A 49 3.49 11.42 -10.61
N HIS A 50 3.19 12.25 -9.61
CA HIS A 50 2.59 11.81 -8.36
C HIS A 50 1.17 11.26 -8.55
N PHE A 51 0.35 11.90 -9.39
CA PHE A 51 -1.00 11.44 -9.69
C PHE A 51 -1.00 10.16 -10.53
N GLY A 52 -0.08 10.03 -11.49
CA GLY A 52 0.10 8.81 -12.29
C GLY A 52 0.52 7.61 -11.44
N ILE A 53 1.42 7.80 -10.46
CA ILE A 53 1.81 6.76 -9.50
C ILE A 53 0.60 6.31 -8.67
N LEU A 54 -0.22 7.26 -8.21
CA LEU A 54 -1.43 6.95 -7.44
C LEU A 54 -2.45 6.17 -8.27
N LEU A 55 -2.71 6.58 -9.51
CA LEU A 55 -3.60 5.86 -10.43
C LEU A 55 -3.08 4.46 -10.80
N GLY A 56 -1.77 4.30 -10.95
CA GLY A 56 -1.16 2.99 -11.17
C GLY A 56 -1.41 2.06 -9.97
N ALA A 57 -1.22 2.56 -8.75
CA ALA A 57 -1.51 1.78 -7.54
C ALA A 57 -2.99 1.45 -7.37
N THR A 58 -3.91 2.37 -7.70
CA THR A 58 -5.35 2.07 -7.64
C THR A 58 -5.75 1.05 -8.69
N ALA A 59 -5.19 1.11 -9.90
CA ALA A 59 -5.41 0.09 -10.94
C ALA A 59 -4.95 -1.30 -10.49
N ILE A 60 -3.73 -1.40 -9.94
CA ILE A 60 -3.19 -2.66 -9.40
C ILE A 60 -4.08 -3.17 -8.25
N SER A 61 -4.44 -2.28 -7.32
CA SER A 61 -5.34 -2.64 -6.21
C SER A 61 -6.69 -3.14 -6.70
N LEU A 62 -7.23 -2.54 -7.76
CA LEU A 62 -8.51 -2.95 -8.35
C LEU A 62 -8.42 -4.38 -8.91
N VAL A 63 -7.33 -4.72 -9.59
CA VAL A 63 -7.07 -6.08 -10.11
C VAL A 63 -6.95 -7.07 -8.95
N LEU A 64 -6.23 -6.71 -7.89
CA LEU A 64 -6.06 -7.55 -6.70
C LEU A 64 -7.37 -7.70 -5.90
N CYS A 65 -8.28 -6.73 -5.98
CA CYS A 65 -9.61 -6.78 -5.36
C CYS A 65 -10.59 -7.70 -6.11
N ILE A 66 -10.30 -8.16 -7.34
CA ILE A 66 -11.23 -9.02 -8.09
C ILE A 66 -11.35 -10.36 -7.36
N PRO A 67 -12.53 -10.72 -6.81
CA PRO A 67 -12.69 -11.95 -6.06
C PRO A 67 -12.51 -13.13 -7.02
N SER A 68 -11.36 -13.80 -6.93
CA SER A 68 -11.00 -14.92 -7.80
C SER A 68 -11.61 -16.26 -7.38
N SER A 69 -12.38 -16.31 -6.28
CA SER A 69 -12.99 -17.54 -5.79
C SER A 69 -14.40 -17.30 -5.25
N SER A 70 -15.40 -17.91 -5.89
CA SER A 70 -16.68 -18.24 -5.27
C SER A 70 -16.54 -19.64 -4.64
N PRO A 71 -17.07 -19.90 -3.44
CA PRO A 71 -17.98 -19.06 -2.66
C PRO A 71 -17.27 -18.12 -1.69
N ILE A 72 -17.91 -16.98 -1.43
CA ILE A 72 -17.55 -16.03 -0.37
C ILE A 72 -17.78 -16.75 0.96
N SER A 73 -16.76 -17.45 1.46
CA SER A 73 -16.76 -17.86 2.86
C SER A 73 -16.75 -16.59 3.73
N PRO A 74 -17.55 -16.55 4.81
CA PRO A 74 -17.50 -15.43 5.73
C PRO A 74 -16.05 -15.21 6.16
N PRO A 75 -15.59 -13.94 6.30
CA PRO A 75 -14.22 -13.65 6.67
C PRO A 75 -13.95 -14.39 7.97
N SER A 76 -13.20 -15.49 7.86
CA SER A 76 -12.71 -16.18 9.03
C SER A 76 -11.88 -15.13 9.74
N SER A 77 -12.07 -14.95 11.05
CA SER A 77 -11.29 -14.04 11.90
C SER A 77 -9.76 -14.28 11.86
N GLU A 78 -9.29 -15.19 11.00
CA GLU A 78 -7.91 -15.49 10.66
C GLU A 78 -7.40 -14.82 9.36
N GLN A 79 -8.26 -14.17 8.57
CA GLN A 79 -7.81 -13.27 7.49
C GLN A 79 -7.39 -11.94 8.11
N GLY A 80 -6.19 -11.92 8.71
CA GLY A 80 -5.59 -10.71 9.25
C GLY A 80 -5.52 -9.60 8.20
N LEU A 81 -5.39 -8.35 8.67
CA LEU A 81 -5.32 -7.12 7.86
C LEU A 81 -4.26 -7.19 6.72
N HIS A 82 -3.34 -8.17 6.77
CA HIS A 82 -2.46 -8.61 5.68
C HIS A 82 -3.17 -8.99 4.37
N SER A 83 -4.44 -9.35 4.42
CA SER A 83 -5.18 -9.80 3.23
C SER A 83 -5.88 -8.64 2.51
N HIS A 84 -5.73 -7.39 2.95
CA HIS A 84 -6.33 -6.27 2.23
C HIS A 84 -5.53 -5.98 0.95
N PRO A 85 -6.10 -6.27 -0.24
CA PRO A 85 -5.40 -6.18 -1.53
C PRO A 85 -4.94 -4.76 -1.89
N LEU A 86 -5.49 -3.74 -1.21
CA LEU A 86 -5.19 -2.34 -1.43
C LEU A 86 -4.00 -1.83 -0.62
N LEU A 87 -3.70 -2.48 0.51
CA LEU A 87 -2.69 -2.02 1.47
C LEU A 87 -1.27 -2.11 0.88
N GLY A 88 -0.99 -3.19 0.14
CA GLY A 88 0.28 -3.41 -0.56
C GLY A 88 0.60 -2.33 -1.60
N PRO A 89 -0.20 -2.22 -2.68
CA PRO A 89 0.07 -1.28 -3.76
C PRO A 89 0.06 0.17 -3.30
N LEU A 90 -0.87 0.55 -2.39
CA LEU A 90 -0.95 1.91 -1.90
C LEU A 90 0.29 2.31 -1.09
N THR A 91 0.76 1.45 -0.19
CA THR A 91 1.96 1.73 0.62
C THR A 91 3.20 1.84 -0.27
N ALA A 92 3.34 0.95 -1.26
CA ALA A 92 4.46 0.99 -2.21
C ALA A 92 4.45 2.27 -3.06
N ALA A 93 3.28 2.67 -3.57
CA ALA A 93 3.13 3.91 -4.32
C ALA A 93 3.37 5.15 -3.46
N SER A 94 2.88 5.18 -2.22
CA SER A 94 3.15 6.28 -1.28
C SER A 94 4.64 6.37 -0.94
N ALA A 95 5.33 5.24 -0.77
CA ALA A 95 6.78 5.22 -0.52
C ALA A 95 7.59 5.74 -1.72
N LEU A 96 7.24 5.28 -2.93
CA LEU A 96 7.87 5.75 -4.17
C LEU A 96 7.61 7.24 -4.40
N SER A 97 6.37 7.69 -4.16
CA SER A 97 5.97 9.08 -4.23
C SER A 97 6.75 9.94 -3.23
N ALA A 98 6.93 9.48 -1.98
CA ALA A 98 7.73 10.19 -1.00
C ALA A 98 9.20 10.31 -1.45
N PHE A 99 9.79 9.22 -1.94
CA PHE A 99 11.17 9.23 -2.44
C PHE A 99 11.37 10.20 -3.61
N LEU A 100 10.45 10.21 -4.58
CA LEU A 100 10.51 11.12 -5.73
C LEU A 100 10.27 12.59 -5.32
N ALA A 101 9.35 12.83 -4.39
CA ALA A 101 9.09 14.18 -3.89
C ALA A 101 10.31 14.76 -3.16
N TYR A 102 11.01 13.93 -2.38
CA TYR A 102 12.24 14.32 -1.68
C TYR A 102 13.38 14.66 -2.65
N ASN A 103 13.52 13.91 -3.75
CA ASN A 103 14.57 14.12 -4.75
C ASN A 103 14.27 15.27 -5.73
N THR A 104 13.10 15.90 -5.66
CA THR A 104 12.67 16.94 -6.60
C THR A 104 12.61 18.31 -5.92
N PRO A 105 13.71 19.10 -5.94
CA PRO A 105 13.75 20.42 -5.30
C PRO A 105 13.05 21.53 -6.12
N THR A 106 12.56 21.22 -7.32
CA THR A 106 12.09 22.22 -8.31
C THR A 106 10.80 22.94 -7.91
N VAL A 107 10.03 22.40 -6.97
CA VAL A 107 8.70 22.90 -6.56
C VAL A 107 8.68 23.48 -5.14
N GLY A 108 9.86 23.61 -4.51
CA GLY A 108 10.02 24.23 -3.19
C GLY A 108 9.24 23.53 -2.07
N MET A 109 8.44 24.30 -1.32
CA MET A 109 7.69 23.81 -0.15
C MET A 109 6.65 22.72 -0.49
N LEU A 110 6.12 22.73 -1.72
CA LEU A 110 5.12 21.76 -2.15
C LEU A 110 5.70 20.34 -2.21
N SER A 111 6.94 20.20 -2.71
CA SER A 111 7.65 18.92 -2.70
C SER A 111 7.80 18.36 -1.27
N PHE A 112 8.10 19.25 -0.32
CA PHE A 112 8.26 18.87 1.08
C PHE A 112 6.93 18.44 1.73
N LEU A 113 5.83 19.13 1.44
CA LEU A 113 4.50 18.74 1.91
C LEU A 113 4.05 17.39 1.34
N VAL A 114 4.30 17.13 0.05
CA VAL A 114 3.98 15.85 -0.58
C VAL A 114 4.85 14.73 0.00
N PHE A 115 6.15 15.00 0.24
CA PHE A 115 7.03 14.07 0.93
C PHE A 115 6.52 13.72 2.34
N LEU A 116 6.15 14.71 3.15
CA LEU A 116 5.60 14.50 4.49
C LEU A 116 4.29 13.70 4.47
N GLY A 117 3.34 14.10 3.61
CA GLY A 117 2.05 13.44 3.50
C GLY A 117 2.18 11.98 3.01
N THR A 118 2.89 11.76 1.91
CA THR A 118 3.05 10.41 1.35
C THR A 118 3.99 9.55 2.18
N GLY A 119 5.00 10.13 2.82
CA GLY A 119 5.92 9.44 3.73
C GLY A 119 5.24 8.98 5.03
N THR A 120 4.36 9.80 5.62
CA THR A 120 3.58 9.39 6.80
C THR A 120 2.59 8.26 6.47
N ILE A 121 1.91 8.35 5.32
CA ILE A 121 1.02 7.28 4.84
C ILE A 121 1.82 6.00 4.58
N ALA A 122 2.99 6.09 3.95
CA ALA A 122 3.86 4.95 3.69
C ALA A 122 4.38 4.33 5.00
N GLY A 123 4.80 5.15 5.97
CA GLY A 123 5.23 4.70 7.29
C GLY A 123 4.12 3.98 8.05
N PHE A 124 2.91 4.53 8.05
CA PHE A 124 1.74 3.88 8.65
C PHE A 124 1.34 2.60 7.91
N GLY A 125 1.41 2.60 6.57
CA GLY A 125 1.14 1.43 5.74
C GLY A 125 2.14 0.29 5.98
N LEU A 126 3.43 0.61 6.10
CA LEU A 126 4.47 -0.35 6.48
C LEU A 126 4.26 -0.87 7.89
N TRP A 127 3.92 0.01 8.84
CA TRP A 127 3.57 -0.38 10.19
C TRP A 127 2.35 -1.33 10.21
N ALA A 128 1.30 -1.01 9.46
CA ALA A 128 0.13 -1.88 9.31
C ALA A 128 0.52 -3.21 8.66
N MET A 129 1.37 -3.23 7.64
CA MET A 129 1.90 -4.49 7.09
C MET A 129 2.73 -5.27 8.10
N MET A 130 3.48 -4.63 8.99
CA MET A 130 4.30 -5.39 9.94
C MET A 130 3.50 -5.92 11.11
N PHE A 131 2.50 -5.16 11.58
CA PHE A 131 1.86 -5.40 12.88
C PHE A 131 0.38 -5.76 12.80
N ALA A 132 -0.33 -5.46 11.71
CA ALA A 132 -1.77 -5.69 11.67
C ALA A 132 -2.18 -7.16 11.44
N GLY A 133 -1.23 -8.04 11.13
CA GLY A 133 -1.39 -9.49 11.13
C GLY A 133 -0.95 -10.19 12.42
N SER A 134 -0.58 -9.45 13.48
CA SER A 134 0.09 -9.98 14.68
C SER A 134 -0.79 -10.80 15.63
N SER A 135 -1.86 -11.43 15.14
CA SER A 135 -2.74 -12.30 15.93
C SER A 135 -2.74 -13.74 15.42
N ARG A 136 -1.66 -14.21 14.77
CA ARG A 136 -1.49 -15.64 14.49
C ARG A 136 -1.00 -16.38 15.74
N THR A 137 -1.88 -16.42 16.71
CA THR A 137 -1.70 -17.10 17.99
C THR A 137 -1.83 -18.60 17.80
N SER A 138 -0.87 -19.37 18.30
CA SER A 138 -0.90 -20.84 18.24
C SER A 138 -2.08 -21.39 19.02
N LYS A 139 -3.02 -22.08 18.35
CA LYS A 139 -4.17 -22.77 18.97
C LYS A 139 -3.79 -23.77 20.07
N LYS A 140 -2.54 -24.27 20.06
CA LYS A 140 -2.03 -25.25 21.02
C LYS A 140 -1.27 -24.64 22.21
N THR A 141 -0.89 -23.36 22.15
CA THR A 141 -0.02 -22.76 23.20
C THR A 141 -0.36 -21.32 23.55
N GLY A 142 -1.32 -20.68 22.87
CA GLY A 142 -1.63 -19.26 23.05
C GLY A 142 -0.48 -18.32 22.67
N ALA A 143 0.60 -18.85 22.06
CA ALA A 143 1.81 -18.10 21.76
C ALA A 143 1.78 -17.49 20.36
N ASP A 144 2.17 -16.23 20.22
CA ASP A 144 2.33 -15.56 18.93
C ASP A 144 3.43 -16.26 18.12
N LYS A 145 3.08 -16.74 16.91
CA LYS A 145 4.00 -17.54 16.08
C LYS A 145 5.06 -16.69 15.36
N HIS A 146 4.86 -15.39 15.18
CA HIS A 146 5.76 -14.52 14.42
C HIS A 146 6.86 -13.89 15.27
N THR A 147 6.66 -13.72 16.59
CA THR A 147 7.73 -13.34 17.54
C THR A 147 8.88 -14.36 17.61
N SER A 148 8.66 -15.57 17.10
CA SER A 148 9.68 -16.63 16.97
C SER A 148 10.54 -16.50 15.71
N ALA A 149 10.07 -15.79 14.68
CA ALA A 149 10.65 -15.75 13.33
C ALA A 149 11.20 -14.37 12.92
N PHE A 150 11.00 -13.33 13.75
CA PHE A 150 11.58 -12.00 13.52
C PHE A 150 13.11 -12.05 13.71
N LEU A 151 13.87 -11.22 12.97
CA LEU A 151 15.34 -11.22 12.89
C LEU A 151 16.07 -11.21 14.26
N PHE A 152 15.40 -10.75 15.32
CA PHE A 152 15.80 -10.95 16.71
C PHE A 152 14.71 -11.76 17.44
N GLY A 153 14.72 -13.08 17.20
CA GLY A 153 13.68 -13.98 17.72
C GLY A 153 13.55 -13.85 19.23
N ASN A 154 12.39 -13.39 19.70
CA ASN A 154 12.11 -13.22 21.11
C ASN A 154 11.78 -14.58 21.76
N LYS A 155 12.77 -15.48 21.77
CA LYS A 155 12.69 -16.81 22.38
C LYS A 155 12.30 -16.74 23.85
N ALA A 156 12.64 -15.64 24.53
CA ALA A 156 12.29 -15.41 25.92
C ALA A 156 10.77 -15.37 26.13
N SER A 157 10.03 -14.57 25.33
CA SER A 157 8.57 -14.47 25.44
C SER A 157 7.84 -15.78 25.09
N ALA A 158 8.26 -16.46 24.02
CA ALA A 158 7.69 -17.76 23.64
C ALA A 158 7.96 -18.85 24.69
N SER A 159 9.14 -18.83 25.33
CA SER A 159 9.48 -19.77 26.41
C SER A 159 8.67 -19.53 27.67
N LYS A 160 8.38 -18.26 28.02
CA LYS A 160 7.56 -17.89 29.18
C LYS A 160 6.12 -18.39 28.99
N GLN A 161 5.52 -18.14 27.83
CA GLN A 161 4.17 -18.64 27.50
C GLN A 161 4.10 -20.16 27.51
N LYS A 162 5.12 -20.85 26.97
CA LYS A 162 5.19 -22.33 27.02
C LYS A 162 5.35 -22.89 28.43
N LYS A 163 6.06 -22.19 29.33
CA LYS A 163 6.21 -22.57 30.74
C LYS A 163 4.89 -22.41 31.50
N VAL A 164 4.16 -21.31 31.29
CA VAL A 164 2.84 -21.05 31.89
C VAL A 164 1.84 -22.14 31.46
N TRP A 165 1.74 -22.41 30.15
CA TRP A 165 0.89 -23.50 29.63
C TRP A 165 1.17 -24.86 30.30
N LYS A 166 2.45 -25.22 30.46
CA LYS A 166 2.84 -26.49 31.10
C LYS A 166 2.50 -26.52 32.60
N LYS A 167 2.46 -25.37 33.27
CA LYS A 167 2.08 -25.28 34.69
C LYS A 167 0.58 -25.48 34.86
N GLU A 168 -0.23 -24.81 34.03
CA GLU A 168 -1.69 -24.96 34.02
C GLU A 168 -2.11 -26.41 33.73
N GLN A 169 -1.45 -27.12 32.79
CA GLN A 169 -1.75 -28.53 32.54
C GLN A 169 -1.35 -29.49 33.67
N ARG A 170 -0.44 -29.08 34.56
CA ARG A 170 -0.07 -29.87 35.74
C ARG A 170 -1.01 -29.62 36.92
N GLU A 171 -1.62 -28.44 36.99
CA GLU A 171 -2.61 -28.08 38.02
C GLU A 171 -4.01 -28.62 37.69
N GLN A 172 -4.32 -28.88 36.41
CA GLN A 172 -5.59 -29.47 35.97
C GLN A 172 -5.63 -31.02 36.01
N LYS A 173 -4.54 -31.68 36.41
CA LYS A 173 -4.41 -33.14 36.43
C LYS A 173 -4.29 -33.65 37.85
#